data_AF-A0A1J4ZCH1-F1
#
_entry.id   AF-A0A1J4ZCH1-F1
#
_cell.length_a   1.000
_cell.length_b   1.000
_cell.length_c   1.000
_cell.angle_alpha   90.00
_cell.angle_beta   90.00
_cell.angle_gamma   90.00
#
_symmetry.space_group_name_H-M   'P 1'
#
loop_
_entity.id
_entity.type
_entity.pdbx_description
1 polymer ?
#
loop_
_entity_poly.entity_id
_entity_poly.type
_entity_poly.pdbx_seq_one_letter_code
_entity_poly.pdbx_strand_id
1 'polypeptide(L)'
;MFNKRGQGLSINAIILIILAVLVLVFVIIGFTVGWTKVLPFIKPANNVKDVANKCEVACSTESVYDFCVSLRDVKVEQKIGELGTAFSGNCYELSTVSELGINSCGSLCGDTGIKHAEYCTVPNKEWNPTDGKCVDIPVPPAQGGTGQ
;
A
#
# COMPACT_ATOMS: atom_id res chain seq x y z
N MET A 1 -6.30 -68.99 -17.39
CA MET A 1 -7.29 -67.91 -17.54
C MET A 1 -6.88 -66.77 -16.61
N PHE A 2 -6.18 -65.76 -17.13
CA PHE A 2 -5.69 -64.64 -16.31
C PHE A 2 -6.79 -63.60 -16.15
N ASN A 3 -7.41 -63.63 -14.99
CA ASN A 3 -8.40 -62.67 -14.53
C ASN A 3 -7.69 -61.32 -14.30
N LYS A 4 -7.64 -60.45 -15.31
CA LYS A 4 -7.14 -59.07 -15.18
C LYS A 4 -8.18 -58.22 -14.44
N ARG A 5 -8.33 -58.45 -13.14
CA ARG A 5 -9.01 -57.54 -12.20
C ARG A 5 -8.05 -56.44 -11.75
N GLY A 6 -7.43 -55.76 -12.70
CA GLY A 6 -6.87 -54.43 -12.48
C GLY A 6 -8.00 -53.44 -12.71
N GLN A 7 -8.82 -53.25 -11.68
CA GLN A 7 -9.91 -52.29 -11.68
C GLN A 7 -9.39 -50.97 -12.24
N GLY A 8 -10.01 -50.49 -13.32
CA GLY A 8 -9.86 -49.12 -13.73
C GLY A 8 -10.36 -48.26 -12.58
N LEU A 9 -9.43 -47.72 -11.79
CA LEU A 9 -9.71 -46.50 -11.05
C LEU A 9 -10.33 -45.55 -12.08
N SER A 10 -11.61 -45.25 -11.87
CA SER A 10 -12.42 -44.43 -12.78
C SER A 10 -11.55 -43.28 -13.26
N ILE A 11 -11.41 -43.09 -14.57
CA ILE A 11 -10.57 -42.04 -15.17
C ILE A 11 -10.83 -40.68 -14.50
N ASN A 12 -12.07 -40.43 -14.07
CA ASN A 12 -12.43 -39.26 -13.26
C ASN A 12 -11.63 -39.12 -11.96
N ALA A 13 -11.39 -40.20 -11.21
CA ALA A 13 -10.61 -40.17 -9.98
C ALA A 13 -9.16 -39.73 -10.24
N ILE A 14 -8.55 -40.22 -11.32
CA ILE A 14 -7.21 -39.78 -11.73
C ILE A 14 -7.19 -38.28 -12.07
N ILE A 15 -8.19 -37.79 -12.78
CA ILE A 15 -8.29 -36.37 -13.14
C ILE A 15 -8.41 -35.49 -11.88
N LEU A 16 -9.21 -35.91 -10.90
CA LEU A 16 -9.37 -35.17 -9.64
C LEU A 16 -8.08 -35.11 -8.83
N ILE A 17 -7.31 -36.21 -8.79
CA ILE A 17 -6.01 -36.23 -8.10
C ILE A 17 -5.04 -35.26 -8.77
N ILE A 18 -4.99 -35.23 -10.11
CA ILE A 18 -4.10 -34.32 -10.84
C ILE A 18 -4.49 -32.86 -10.59
N LEU A 19 -5.78 -32.52 -10.64
CA LEU A 19 -6.26 -31.17 -10.35
C LEU A 19 -5.96 -30.75 -8.91
N ALA A 20 -6.15 -31.64 -7.94
CA ALA A 20 -5.85 -31.37 -6.54
C ALA A 20 -4.35 -31.08 -6.32
N VAL A 21 -3.47 -31.86 -6.95
CA VAL A 21 -2.02 -31.64 -6.88
C VAL A 21 -1.63 -30.31 -7.54
N LEU A 22 -2.23 -29.97 -8.68
CA LEU A 22 -1.97 -28.67 -9.33
C LEU A 22 -2.38 -27.51 -8.43
N VAL A 23 -3.59 -27.54 -7.85
CA VAL A 23 -4.06 -26.51 -6.92
C VAL A 23 -3.14 -26.40 -5.70
N LEU A 24 -2.73 -27.53 -5.13
CA LEU A 24 -1.81 -27.55 -3.98
C LEU A 24 -0.49 -26.83 -4.30
N VAL A 25 0.10 -27.09 -5.47
CA VAL A 25 1.34 -26.44 -5.91
C VAL A 25 1.15 -24.92 -6.05
N PHE A 26 0.05 -24.47 -6.67
CA PHE A 26 -0.24 -23.04 -6.79
C PHE A 26 -0.43 -22.35 -5.42
N VAL A 27 -1.07 -23.02 -4.46
CA VAL A 27 -1.28 -22.48 -3.11
C VAL A 27 0.05 -22.33 -2.37
N ILE A 28 0.95 -23.33 -2.45
CA ILE A 28 2.29 -23.24 -1.84
C ILE A 28 3.10 -22.10 -2.47
N ILE A 29 3.07 -21.95 -3.80
CA ILE A 29 3.76 -20.85 -4.49
C ILE A 29 3.15 -19.50 -4.08
N GLY A 30 1.82 -19.41 -3.98
CA GLY A 30 1.12 -18.19 -3.58
C GLY A 30 1.46 -17.75 -2.15
N PHE A 31 1.56 -18.69 -1.20
CA PHE A 31 1.96 -18.39 0.17
C PHE A 31 3.46 -18.13 0.33
N THR A 32 4.33 -18.77 -0.46
CA THR A 32 5.80 -18.58 -0.36
C THR A 32 6.28 -17.29 -1.02
N VAL A 33 5.75 -16.94 -2.19
CA VAL A 33 6.12 -15.70 -2.92
C VAL A 33 5.30 -14.50 -2.43
N GLY A 34 4.13 -14.76 -1.84
CA GLY A 34 3.18 -13.75 -1.42
C GLY A 34 2.24 -13.31 -2.56
N TRP A 35 0.94 -13.28 -2.26
CA TRP A 35 -0.12 -12.86 -3.18
C TRP A 35 0.06 -11.45 -3.75
N THR A 36 0.84 -10.59 -3.07
CA THR A 36 1.15 -9.21 -3.49
C THR A 36 2.02 -9.12 -4.75
N LYS A 37 2.81 -10.15 -5.07
CA LYS A 37 3.65 -10.19 -6.28
C LYS A 37 2.97 -10.90 -7.46
N VAL A 38 2.00 -11.76 -7.19
CA VAL A 38 1.28 -12.58 -8.19
C VAL A 38 0.09 -11.83 -8.77
N LEU A 39 -0.49 -10.89 -8.03
CA LEU A 39 -1.66 -10.10 -8.46
C LEU A 39 -1.40 -8.58 -8.58
N PRO A 40 -0.31 -8.12 -9.22
CA PRO A 40 -0.11 -6.67 -9.43
C PRO A 40 -1.18 -6.06 -10.36
N PHE A 41 -1.95 -6.89 -11.05
CA PHE A 41 -3.05 -6.50 -11.93
C PHE A 41 -4.38 -6.25 -11.19
N ILE A 42 -4.49 -6.65 -9.92
CA ILE A 42 -5.64 -6.34 -9.06
C ILE A 42 -5.22 -5.26 -8.07
N LYS A 43 -4.69 -4.13 -8.58
CA LYS A 43 -4.60 -2.91 -7.76
C LYS A 43 -6.00 -2.31 -7.76
N PRO A 44 -6.73 -2.32 -6.63
CA PRO A 44 -8.03 -1.70 -6.61
C PRO A 44 -7.85 -0.19 -6.86
N ALA A 45 -8.69 0.38 -7.72
CA ALA A 45 -8.68 1.82 -8.00
C ALA A 45 -8.95 2.64 -6.74
N ASN A 46 -9.58 2.01 -5.74
CA ASN A 46 -9.78 2.52 -4.39
C ASN A 46 -9.15 1.57 -3.35
N ASN A 47 -8.16 2.05 -2.58
CA ASN A 47 -7.56 1.28 -1.48
C ASN A 47 -7.77 1.93 -0.10
N VAL A 48 -8.71 2.88 0.03
CA VAL A 48 -9.01 3.58 1.29
C VAL A 48 -9.32 2.60 2.42
N LYS A 49 -10.11 1.56 2.13
CA LYS A 49 -10.50 0.55 3.13
C LYS A 49 -9.30 -0.23 3.68
N ASP A 50 -8.33 -0.56 2.82
CA ASP A 50 -7.11 -1.28 3.22
C ASP A 50 -6.20 -0.37 4.07
N VAL A 51 -6.06 0.89 3.65
CA VAL A 51 -5.31 1.89 4.40
C VAL A 51 -5.95 2.13 5.77
N ALA A 52 -7.28 2.29 5.82
CA ALA A 52 -8.02 2.49 7.07
C ALA A 52 -7.86 1.30 8.03
N ASN A 53 -8.01 0.07 7.54
CA ASN A 53 -7.77 -1.13 8.35
C ASN A 53 -6.35 -1.16 8.92
N LYS A 54 -5.34 -0.83 8.12
CA LYS A 54 -3.95 -0.84 8.60
C LYS A 54 -3.70 0.25 9.64
N CYS A 55 -4.35 1.41 9.51
CA CYS A 55 -4.31 2.47 10.51
C CYS A 55 -5.05 2.08 11.81
N GLU A 56 -6.18 1.39 11.70
CA GLU A 56 -6.91 0.85 12.84
C GLU A 56 -6.08 -0.23 13.57
N VAL A 57 -5.42 -1.11 12.84
CA VAL A 57 -4.49 -2.10 13.43
C VAL A 57 -3.34 -1.40 14.13
N ALA A 58 -2.65 -0.46 13.47
CA ALA A 58 -1.54 0.28 14.10
C ALA A 58 -1.98 1.05 15.35
N CYS A 59 -3.20 1.59 15.34
CA CYS A 59 -3.78 2.25 16.51
C CYS A 59 -4.07 1.27 17.65
N SER A 60 -4.74 0.15 17.35
CA SER A 60 -5.12 -0.85 18.36
C SER A 60 -3.94 -1.61 18.95
N THR A 61 -2.81 -1.69 18.23
CA THR A 61 -1.57 -2.29 18.72
C THR A 61 -0.60 -1.27 19.31
N GLU A 62 -1.01 0.00 19.42
CA GLU A 62 -0.18 1.10 19.92
C GLU A 62 1.18 1.22 19.18
N SER A 63 1.22 0.83 17.90
CA SER A 63 2.42 0.92 17.08
C SER A 63 2.65 2.36 16.61
N VAL A 64 3.35 3.14 17.46
CA VAL A 64 3.66 4.57 17.21
C VAL A 64 4.34 4.76 15.86
N TYR A 65 5.30 3.90 15.50
CA TYR A 65 5.98 4.01 14.21
C TYR A 65 5.02 3.78 13.03
N ASP A 66 4.21 2.73 13.07
CA ASP A 66 3.31 2.39 11.96
C ASP A 66 2.14 3.36 11.80
N PHE A 67 1.79 4.07 12.87
CA PHE A 67 0.72 5.07 12.86
C PHE A 67 1.25 6.47 12.50
N CYS A 68 2.36 6.89 13.10
CA CYS A 68 2.85 8.28 13.03
C CYS A 68 3.95 8.49 11.98
N VAL A 69 4.64 7.44 11.56
CA VAL A 69 5.83 7.54 10.69
C VAL A 69 5.66 6.79 9.38
N SER A 70 5.06 5.60 9.41
CA SER A 70 4.91 4.78 8.21
C SER A 70 3.97 5.43 7.20
N LEU A 71 4.51 5.68 6.01
CA LEU A 71 3.76 6.19 4.86
C LEU A 71 2.84 5.14 4.25
N ARG A 72 1.68 5.60 3.79
CA ARG A 72 0.72 4.79 3.05
C ARG A 72 0.22 5.56 1.83
N ASP A 73 0.34 4.92 0.67
CA ASP A 73 -0.23 5.45 -0.56
C ASP A 73 -1.73 5.20 -0.58
N VAL A 74 -2.50 6.27 -0.67
CA VAL A 74 -3.95 6.27 -0.83
C VAL A 74 -4.29 6.56 -2.28
N LYS A 75 -5.20 5.77 -2.81
CA LYS A 75 -5.78 5.89 -4.14
C LYS A 75 -7.28 5.86 -3.99
N VAL A 76 -7.91 6.85 -4.61
CA VAL A 76 -9.35 7.07 -4.58
C VAL A 76 -9.83 7.29 -6.00
N GLU A 77 -10.98 6.72 -6.31
CA GLU A 77 -11.62 6.89 -7.63
C GLU A 77 -12.11 8.32 -7.84
N GLN A 78 -12.49 9.00 -6.75
CA GLN A 78 -12.96 10.38 -6.75
C GLN A 78 -11.93 11.28 -6.08
N LYS A 79 -11.76 12.50 -6.61
CA LYS A 79 -10.85 13.48 -6.01
C LYS A 79 -11.33 13.84 -4.59
N ILE A 80 -10.42 13.76 -3.63
CA ILE A 80 -10.64 14.23 -2.26
C ILE A 80 -10.04 15.64 -2.17
N GLY A 81 -10.90 16.66 -2.16
CA GLY A 81 -10.50 18.07 -2.10
C GLY A 81 -9.37 18.43 -3.08
N GLU A 82 -8.28 19.00 -2.53
CA GLU A 82 -7.07 19.35 -3.29
C GLU A 82 -6.03 18.21 -3.35
N LEU A 83 -6.20 17.12 -2.59
CA LEU A 83 -5.26 15.98 -2.57
C LEU A 83 -5.29 15.14 -3.86
N GLY A 84 -6.32 15.31 -4.69
CA GLY A 84 -6.44 14.61 -5.98
C GLY A 84 -6.90 13.16 -5.82
N THR A 85 -6.52 12.30 -6.78
CA THR A 85 -6.93 10.88 -6.84
C THR A 85 -5.90 9.91 -6.25
N ALA A 86 -4.69 10.40 -5.97
CA ALA A 86 -3.62 9.62 -5.36
C ALA A 86 -2.73 10.54 -4.53
N PHE A 87 -2.48 10.15 -3.28
CA PHE A 87 -1.66 10.89 -2.33
C PHE A 87 -1.03 9.91 -1.33
N SER A 88 0.01 10.35 -0.62
CA SER A 88 0.70 9.54 0.39
C SER A 88 0.71 10.29 1.71
N GLY A 89 0.50 9.59 2.81
CA GLY A 89 0.52 10.18 4.15
C GLY A 89 0.61 9.11 5.23
N ASN A 90 0.95 9.52 6.44
CA ASN A 90 0.90 8.63 7.61
C ASN A 90 -0.54 8.53 8.17
N CYS A 91 -0.81 7.57 9.06
CA CYS A 91 -2.17 7.39 9.58
C CYS A 91 -2.69 8.58 10.40
N TYR A 92 -1.78 9.34 11.02
CA TYR A 92 -2.14 10.55 11.74
C TYR A 92 -2.68 11.63 10.79
N GLU A 93 -1.96 11.94 9.71
CA GLU A 93 -2.39 12.88 8.67
C GLU A 93 -3.67 12.41 7.99
N LEU A 94 -3.73 11.13 7.62
CA LEU A 94 -4.90 10.56 6.96
C LEU A 94 -6.13 10.53 7.87
N SER A 95 -5.96 10.46 9.20
CA SER A 95 -7.07 10.56 10.17
C SER A 95 -7.69 11.95 10.26
N THR A 96 -7.01 12.99 9.77
CA THR A 96 -7.57 14.35 9.68
C THR A 96 -8.56 14.50 8.54
N VAL A 97 -8.53 13.58 7.56
CA VAL A 97 -9.45 13.58 6.42
C VAL A 97 -10.66 12.71 6.74
N SER A 98 -11.75 13.35 7.15
CA SER A 98 -13.00 12.70 7.55
C SER A 98 -13.56 11.73 6.50
N GLU A 99 -13.32 12.01 5.21
CA GLU A 99 -13.78 11.22 4.07
C GLU A 99 -13.13 9.82 3.99
N LEU A 100 -11.98 9.61 4.65
CA LEU A 100 -11.28 8.32 4.67
C LEU A 100 -11.79 7.38 5.76
N GLY A 101 -12.57 7.88 6.73
CA GLY A 101 -13.14 7.07 7.81
C GLY A 101 -12.10 6.42 8.72
N ILE A 102 -10.94 7.06 8.91
CA ILE A 102 -9.86 6.57 9.76
C ILE A 102 -10.03 7.13 11.16
N ASN A 103 -10.06 6.26 12.18
CA ASN A 103 -10.17 6.68 13.57
C ASN A 103 -8.94 7.48 14.01
N SER A 104 -9.16 8.59 14.71
CA SER A 104 -8.06 9.40 15.23
C SER A 104 -7.47 8.76 16.49
N CYS A 105 -6.19 8.43 16.42
CA CYS A 105 -5.42 7.91 17.55
C CYS A 105 -4.24 8.84 17.86
N GLY A 106 -4.48 10.15 17.74
CA GLY A 106 -3.46 11.19 17.81
C GLY A 106 -2.68 11.24 19.13
N SER A 107 -3.23 10.68 20.20
CA SER A 107 -2.53 10.54 21.49
C SER A 107 -1.30 9.61 21.41
N LEU A 108 -1.24 8.71 20.42
CA LEU A 108 -0.10 7.80 20.22
C LEU A 108 1.14 8.51 19.67
N CYS A 109 0.97 9.57 18.89
CA CYS A 109 2.08 10.27 18.25
C CYS A 109 2.80 11.24 19.18
N GLY A 110 2.10 11.72 20.23
CA GLY A 110 2.62 12.66 21.22
C GLY A 110 3.25 13.93 20.61
N ASP A 111 3.85 14.76 21.47
CA ASP A 111 4.77 15.85 21.07
C ASP A 111 6.18 15.32 20.77
N THR A 112 6.32 14.01 20.55
CA THR A 112 7.60 13.47 20.07
C THR A 112 7.80 14.08 18.70
N GLY A 113 8.89 14.82 18.51
CA GLY A 113 9.24 15.55 17.28
C GLY A 113 9.41 14.68 16.03
N ILE A 114 8.80 13.50 16.00
CA ILE A 114 8.60 12.60 14.88
C ILE A 114 7.30 12.96 14.17
N LYS A 115 7.07 14.26 13.94
CA LYS A 115 6.28 14.67 12.78
C LYS A 115 7.19 14.40 11.59
N HIS A 116 7.02 13.26 10.93
CA HIS A 116 7.68 13.12 9.64
C HIS A 116 7.16 14.25 8.76
N ALA A 117 8.14 14.95 8.16
CA ALA A 117 7.99 15.99 7.17
C ALA A 117 6.66 15.92 6.45
N GLU A 118 5.87 16.99 6.56
CA GLU A 118 4.77 17.27 5.64
C GLU A 118 5.37 17.15 4.24
N TYR A 119 5.17 16.00 3.58
CA TYR A 119 5.69 15.81 2.23
C TYR A 119 4.97 16.85 1.41
N CYS A 120 5.74 17.76 0.82
CA CYS A 120 5.17 18.79 -0.01
C CYS A 120 4.49 18.09 -1.20
N THR A 121 3.18 17.94 -1.12
CA THR A 121 2.34 17.28 -2.13
C THR A 121 2.28 18.07 -3.43
N VAL A 122 2.83 19.28 -3.43
CA VAL A 122 2.99 20.16 -4.59
C VAL A 122 4.31 19.91 -5.33
N PRO A 123 4.28 19.80 -6.67
CA PRO A 123 5.51 19.68 -7.46
C PRO A 123 6.40 20.91 -7.27
N ASN A 124 7.73 20.68 -7.24
CA ASN A 124 8.78 21.69 -7.02
C ASN A 124 8.88 22.29 -5.61
N LYS A 125 8.44 21.58 -4.57
CA LYS A 125 8.73 21.95 -3.19
C LYS A 125 9.53 20.86 -2.47
N GLU A 126 10.46 21.28 -1.64
CA GLU A 126 11.27 20.41 -0.79
C GLU A 126 10.99 20.73 0.69
N TRP A 127 11.08 19.71 1.54
CA TRP A 127 10.93 19.86 2.97
C TRP A 127 12.18 20.51 3.58
N ASN A 128 12.01 21.64 4.26
CA ASN A 128 13.08 22.24 5.05
C ASN A 128 13.00 21.75 6.52
N PRO A 129 13.98 20.96 6.98
CA PRO A 129 13.98 20.42 8.34
C PRO A 129 14.24 21.47 9.43
N THR A 130 14.66 22.69 9.05
CA THR A 130 15.05 23.75 9.99
C THR A 130 13.86 24.54 10.52
N ASP A 131 12.87 24.77 9.67
CA ASP A 131 11.68 25.58 9.95
C ASP A 131 10.37 24.77 9.86
N GLY A 132 10.46 23.50 9.46
CA GLY A 132 9.32 22.59 9.39
C GLY A 132 8.30 23.00 8.33
N LYS A 133 8.76 23.58 7.21
CA LYS A 133 7.90 24.06 6.13
C LYS A 133 8.34 23.55 4.77
N CYS A 134 7.38 23.51 3.86
CA CYS A 134 7.61 23.33 2.44
C CYS A 134 8.15 24.60 1.79
N VAL A 135 9.36 24.53 1.26
CA VAL A 135 10.01 25.63 0.54
C VAL A 135 10.12 25.30 -0.95
N ASP A 136 10.09 26.32 -1.80
CA ASP A 136 10.23 26.14 -3.24
C ASP A 136 11.66 25.67 -3.58
N ILE A 137 11.79 24.67 -4.45
CA ILE A 137 13.08 24.22 -4.96
C ILE A 137 13.68 25.38 -5.78
N PRO A 138 14.91 25.84 -5.46
CA PRO A 138 15.55 26.89 -6.24
C PRO A 138 15.69 26.43 -7.70
N VAL A 139 14.98 27.08 -8.61
CA VAL A 139 15.13 26.81 -10.04
C VAL A 139 16.54 27.26 -10.43
N PRO A 140 17.41 26.37 -10.94
CA PRO A 140 18.74 26.77 -11.35
C PRO A 140 18.62 27.86 -12.44
N PRO A 141 19.44 28.92 -12.39
CA PRO A 141 19.39 29.97 -13.40
C PRO A 141 19.60 29.34 -14.78
N ALA A 142 18.68 29.63 -15.70
CA ALA A 142 18.76 29.17 -17.08
C ALA A 142 20.15 29.51 -17.62
N GLN A 143 20.93 28.48 -17.98
CA GLN A 143 22.21 28.70 -18.63
C GLN A 143 21.92 29.26 -20.03
N GLY A 144 21.93 30.58 -20.13
CA GLY A 144 21.87 31.31 -21.38
C GLY A 144 23.04 30.85 -22.24
N GLY A 145 22.72 30.14 -23.33
CA GLY A 145 23.69 29.78 -24.33
C GLY A 145 24.29 31.05 -24.93
N THR A 146 25.53 31.36 -24.57
CA THR A 146 26.39 32.22 -25.37
C THR A 146 26.82 31.44 -26.60
N GLY A 147 25.99 31.46 -27.64
CA GLY A 147 26.42 31.16 -29.00
C GLY A 147 27.22 32.35 -29.52
N GLN A 148 28.54 32.22 -29.54
CA GLN A 148 29.45 32.96 -30.42
C GLN A 148 30.16 31.94 -31.31
#